data_AF-A0A1F3WWF3-F1
#
_entry.id   AF-A0A1F3WWF3-F1
#
_cell.length_a   1.000
_cell.length_b   1.000
_cell.length_c   1.000
_cell.angle_alpha   90.00
_cell.angle_beta   90.00
_cell.angle_gamma   90.00
#
_symmetry.space_group_name_H-M   'P 1'
#
loop_
_entity.id
_entity.type
_entity.pdbx_description
1 polymer ?
#
loop_
_entity_poly.entity_id
_entity_poly.type
_entity_poly.pdbx_seq_one_letter_code
_entity_poly.pdbx_strand_id
1 'polypeptide(L)'
;MPPHIRHIAWFQDVFPETLEGFTEGFHDSDILYALGDPGVLGLNVQLPCYVGALFTGVDQTTLDFECQGIAQDLDFSLCGGLPPPVKLKRTFIKDILWVFDLMIRRTPFLGRSRSIWLIRKLLFGRRLPVNHVPYSALLVMANIVENFYRPLRGELDIHELAGAMRRQIELLGDLFDEIPMSSPSRHHGKLSQLLKPYAKQMSGRRDLLSQLVRLLAGESAYFRQGSDSATTRAISYFSQSHPRVMDRRMLVEAASRVSESLELYGPGLSEHEFARPYFKGVIDTQDELLKVYCRAKINLSNNTHGLGLHSRTFECMAVGGFIFMHESPHDSKAGGMLTSFEPSVHYGSYTPENFAEEATRWLKDDNGRMQAGMRAKSVIRERHCWHHRAQQIIDDLNR
;
A
#
# COMPACT_ATOMS: atom_id res chain seq x y z
N MET A 1 3.49 25.95 -15.13
CA MET A 1 2.39 25.92 -14.16
C MET A 1 1.74 27.28 -14.16
N PRO A 2 0.41 27.37 -14.22
CA PRO A 2 -0.31 28.63 -14.03
C PRO A 2 0.10 29.33 -12.73
N PRO A 3 0.14 30.67 -12.66
CA PRO A 3 0.60 31.40 -11.46
C PRO A 3 -0.24 31.12 -10.20
N HIS A 4 -1.50 30.70 -10.35
CA HIS A 4 -2.41 30.41 -9.26
C HIS A 4 -2.25 28.98 -8.69
N ILE A 5 -1.50 28.11 -9.36
CA ILE A 5 -1.26 26.74 -8.91
C ILE A 5 0.14 26.63 -8.33
N ARG A 6 0.21 26.28 -7.05
CA ARG A 6 1.46 26.13 -6.32
C ARG A 6 2.06 24.74 -6.55
N HIS A 7 1.39 23.67 -6.13
CA HIS A 7 1.89 22.29 -6.27
C HIS A 7 0.82 21.33 -6.82
N ILE A 8 1.27 20.29 -7.52
CA ILE A 8 0.47 19.11 -7.86
C ILE A 8 1.05 17.91 -7.13
N ALA A 9 0.23 17.17 -6.39
CA ALA A 9 0.60 15.93 -5.73
C ALA A 9 -0.19 14.75 -6.28
N TRP A 10 0.43 13.57 -6.32
CA TRP A 10 -0.22 12.32 -6.73
C TRP A 10 0.06 11.22 -5.71
N PHE A 11 -1.00 10.60 -5.21
CA PHE A 11 -0.96 9.55 -4.20
C PHE A 11 -1.51 8.26 -4.77
N GLN A 12 -0.73 7.19 -4.68
CA GLN A 12 -1.17 5.86 -5.08
C GLN A 12 -1.94 5.17 -3.95
N ASP A 13 -1.36 5.16 -2.76
CA ASP A 13 -1.97 4.62 -1.55
C ASP A 13 -1.91 5.71 -0.46
N VAL A 14 -2.96 5.82 0.35
CA VAL A 14 -2.97 6.67 1.56
C VAL A 14 -2.94 5.71 2.75
N PHE A 15 -2.01 5.94 3.69
CA PHE A 15 -1.82 5.05 4.83
C PHE A 15 -2.23 5.72 6.15
N PRO A 16 -2.62 4.97 7.18
CA PRO A 16 -3.01 5.54 8.47
C PRO A 16 -1.95 6.46 9.09
N GLU A 17 -0.67 6.15 8.91
CA GLU A 17 0.48 6.97 9.34
C GLU A 17 0.68 8.23 8.51
N THR A 18 0.22 8.25 7.25
CA THR A 18 0.37 9.42 6.39
C THR A 18 -0.65 10.51 6.67
N LEU A 19 -1.72 10.22 7.43
CA LEU A 19 -2.80 11.18 7.71
C LEU A 19 -2.44 12.18 8.82
N GLU A 20 -1.50 11.86 9.71
CA GLU A 20 -1.12 12.76 10.80
C GLU A 20 -0.41 14.01 10.25
N GLY A 21 -1.00 15.19 10.48
CA GLY A 21 -0.50 16.45 9.92
C GLY A 21 -0.64 16.57 8.39
N PHE A 22 -1.34 15.64 7.73
CA PHE A 22 -1.46 15.60 6.28
C PHE A 22 -2.08 16.88 5.72
N THR A 23 -3.17 17.35 6.34
CA THR A 23 -3.91 18.55 5.92
C THR A 23 -3.07 19.82 6.06
N GLU A 24 -2.13 19.89 7.00
CA GLU A 24 -1.27 21.06 7.26
C GLU A 24 -0.29 21.34 6.11
N GLY A 25 -0.04 20.34 5.26
CA GLY A 25 0.86 20.46 4.11
C GLY A 25 0.25 21.12 2.88
N PHE A 26 -1.08 21.24 2.80
CA PHE A 26 -1.81 21.68 1.61
C PHE A 26 -2.36 23.09 1.73
N HIS A 27 -2.43 23.77 0.59
CA HIS A 27 -2.99 25.11 0.42
C HIS A 27 -4.09 25.10 -0.64
N ASP A 28 -4.94 26.12 -0.64
CA ASP A 28 -5.99 26.35 -1.64
C ASP A 28 -5.52 26.34 -3.10
N SER A 29 -4.27 26.76 -3.33
CA SER A 29 -3.59 26.77 -4.63
C SER A 29 -2.95 25.43 -5.03
N ASP A 30 -3.09 24.37 -4.23
CA ASP A 30 -2.57 23.04 -4.57
C ASP A 30 -3.62 22.19 -5.33
N ILE A 31 -3.16 21.11 -5.94
CA ILE A 31 -3.98 20.07 -6.58
C ILE A 31 -3.51 18.72 -6.06
N LEU A 32 -4.42 17.89 -5.56
CA LEU A 32 -4.14 16.52 -5.17
C LEU A 32 -4.89 15.55 -6.08
N TYR A 33 -4.16 14.57 -6.60
CA TYR A 33 -4.74 13.42 -7.27
C TYR A 33 -4.50 12.14 -6.46
N ALA A 34 -5.51 11.27 -6.43
CA ALA A 34 -5.36 9.89 -5.97
C ALA A 34 -5.46 8.89 -7.15
N LEU A 35 -4.81 7.73 -7.06
CA LEU A 35 -4.92 6.63 -8.04
C LEU A 35 -6.27 5.87 -7.89
N GLY A 36 -7.36 6.60 -7.71
CA GLY A 36 -8.62 6.01 -7.27
C GLY A 36 -9.52 7.03 -6.59
N ASP A 37 -10.66 6.55 -6.11
CA ASP A 37 -11.55 7.28 -5.24
C ASP A 37 -10.82 7.62 -3.94
N PRO A 38 -10.63 8.91 -3.63
CA PRO A 38 -9.88 9.31 -2.44
C PRO A 38 -10.48 8.76 -1.15
N GLY A 39 -11.81 8.68 -1.05
CA GLY A 39 -12.50 8.16 0.13
C GLY A 39 -12.26 6.66 0.33
N VAL A 40 -12.33 5.86 -0.74
CA VAL A 40 -11.99 4.42 -0.69
C VAL A 40 -10.53 4.19 -0.32
N LEU A 41 -9.62 5.04 -0.82
CA LEU A 41 -8.21 5.00 -0.45
C LEU A 41 -7.94 5.52 0.97
N GLY A 42 -8.96 6.03 1.67
CA GLY A 42 -8.86 6.44 3.05
C GLY A 42 -8.56 7.92 3.29
N LEU A 43 -8.55 8.73 2.24
CA LEU A 43 -8.47 10.19 2.33
C LEU A 43 -9.83 10.78 2.73
N ASN A 44 -10.22 10.53 3.97
CA ASN A 44 -11.49 10.98 4.55
C ASN A 44 -11.35 12.35 5.28
N VAL A 45 -10.36 13.15 4.89
CA VAL A 45 -10.09 14.46 5.48
C VAL A 45 -10.43 15.57 4.50
N GLN A 46 -11.01 16.66 4.99
CA GLN A 46 -11.25 17.83 4.16
C GLN A 46 -9.93 18.56 3.93
N LEU A 47 -9.55 18.70 2.67
CA LEU A 47 -8.37 19.46 2.25
C LEU A 47 -8.78 20.84 1.74
N PRO A 48 -7.90 21.86 1.89
CA PRO A 48 -8.16 23.19 1.37
C PRO A 48 -8.03 23.27 -0.16
N CYS A 49 -7.47 22.25 -0.80
CA CYS A 49 -7.17 22.19 -2.22
C CYS A 49 -8.21 21.38 -3.04
N TYR A 50 -8.07 21.42 -4.37
CA TYR A 50 -8.77 20.47 -5.23
C TYR A 50 -8.26 19.05 -5.01
N VAL A 51 -9.19 18.11 -4.90
CA VAL A 51 -8.93 16.68 -4.76
C VAL A 51 -9.66 15.94 -5.86
N GLY A 52 -8.91 15.21 -6.70
CA GLY A 52 -9.45 14.44 -7.81
C GLY A 52 -8.86 13.04 -7.91
N ALA A 53 -9.36 12.28 -8.88
CA ALA A 53 -8.80 10.97 -9.25
C ALA A 53 -8.02 11.10 -10.57
N LEU A 54 -6.79 10.55 -10.58
CA LEU A 54 -5.96 10.46 -11.77
C LEU A 54 -5.40 9.05 -11.87
N PHE A 55 -5.91 8.30 -12.84
CA PHE A 55 -5.47 6.93 -13.12
C PHE A 55 -4.17 6.93 -13.92
N THR A 56 -3.46 5.81 -13.90
CA THR A 56 -2.26 5.62 -14.71
C THR A 56 -2.57 5.70 -16.20
N GLY A 57 -1.63 6.24 -16.97
CA GLY A 57 -1.63 6.11 -18.42
C GLY A 57 -0.84 4.89 -18.85
N VAL A 58 -1.07 4.47 -20.10
CA VAL A 58 -0.21 3.52 -20.81
C VAL A 58 0.60 4.26 -21.87
N ASP A 59 1.87 3.86 -22.03
CA ASP A 59 2.76 4.40 -23.06
C ASP A 59 2.56 3.74 -24.43
N GLN A 60 3.08 4.41 -25.47
CA GLN A 60 2.93 3.96 -26.85
C GLN A 60 3.65 2.62 -27.09
N THR A 61 4.81 2.41 -26.47
CA THR A 61 5.59 1.16 -26.60
C THR A 61 4.80 -0.05 -26.14
N THR A 62 4.07 0.08 -25.03
CA THR A 62 3.17 -0.97 -24.52
C THR A 62 1.99 -1.22 -25.46
N LEU A 63 1.40 -0.18 -26.04
CA LEU A 63 0.28 -0.30 -26.99
C LEU A 63 0.68 -0.99 -28.30
N ASP A 64 1.91 -0.72 -28.74
CA ASP A 64 2.50 -1.25 -29.97
C ASP A 64 3.16 -2.62 -29.77
N PHE A 65 3.18 -3.13 -28.54
CA PHE A 65 3.65 -4.48 -28.26
C PHE A 65 2.74 -5.51 -28.95
N GLU A 66 3.34 -6.40 -29.74
CA GLU A 66 2.64 -7.42 -30.50
C GLU A 66 2.69 -8.77 -29.78
N CYS A 67 1.53 -9.31 -29.41
CA CYS A 67 1.43 -10.69 -28.93
C CYS A 67 1.52 -11.74 -30.07
N GLN A 68 1.65 -11.32 -31.34
CA GLN A 68 1.70 -12.24 -32.48
C GLN A 68 2.90 -13.18 -32.35
N GLY A 69 2.63 -14.48 -32.48
CA GLY A 69 3.66 -15.52 -32.36
C GLY A 69 4.00 -15.96 -30.93
N ILE A 70 3.41 -15.34 -29.90
CA ILE A 70 3.51 -15.82 -28.52
C ILE A 70 2.39 -16.84 -28.29
N ALA A 71 2.75 -18.10 -28.06
CA ALA A 71 1.78 -19.15 -27.76
C ALA A 71 1.15 -18.93 -26.38
N GLN A 72 -0.18 -19.08 -26.28
CA GLN A 72 -0.88 -19.07 -24.99
C GLN A 72 -0.82 -20.44 -24.31
N ASP A 73 0.38 -20.84 -23.86
CA ASP A 73 0.67 -22.15 -23.27
C ASP A 73 0.62 -22.18 -21.73
N LEU A 74 0.34 -21.04 -21.10
CA LEU A 74 0.19 -20.88 -19.66
C LEU A 74 -1.29 -20.63 -19.32
N ASP A 75 -1.90 -21.40 -18.41
CA ASP A 75 -3.30 -21.17 -18.07
C ASP A 75 -3.47 -19.92 -17.21
N PHE A 76 -2.68 -19.79 -16.15
CA PHE A 76 -2.74 -18.66 -15.22
C PHE A 76 -1.38 -17.99 -15.03
N SER A 77 -1.35 -16.67 -15.08
CA SER A 77 -0.25 -15.87 -14.55
C SER A 77 -0.73 -14.94 -13.45
N LEU A 78 0.21 -14.53 -12.60
CA LEU A 78 -0.03 -13.51 -11.59
C LEU A 78 1.24 -12.71 -11.37
N CYS A 79 1.19 -11.43 -11.73
CA CYS A 79 2.32 -10.51 -11.61
C CYS A 79 2.11 -9.57 -10.43
N GLY A 80 2.86 -9.79 -9.35
CA GLY A 80 2.85 -8.94 -8.18
C GLY A 80 3.60 -9.51 -7.00
N GLY A 81 4.45 -8.67 -6.40
CA GLY A 81 5.15 -9.03 -5.18
C GLY A 81 4.24 -9.12 -3.97
N LEU A 82 4.76 -9.75 -2.93
CA LEU A 82 4.18 -9.77 -1.60
C LEU A 82 5.19 -9.26 -0.57
N PRO A 83 4.72 -8.57 0.48
CA PRO A 83 5.56 -8.29 1.62
C PRO A 83 5.99 -9.60 2.30
N PRO A 84 7.14 -9.61 2.99
CA PRO A 84 7.59 -10.78 3.73
C PRO A 84 6.54 -11.20 4.78
N PRO A 85 6.33 -12.51 5.01
CA PRO A 85 5.37 -12.98 6.00
C PRO A 85 5.87 -12.66 7.41
N VAL A 86 5.03 -12.02 8.23
CA VAL A 86 5.31 -11.85 9.66
C VAL A 86 5.10 -13.18 10.37
N LYS A 87 6.21 -13.80 10.78
CA LYS A 87 6.18 -15.03 11.59
C LYS A 87 5.88 -14.67 13.05
N LEU A 88 4.65 -14.91 13.47
CA LEU A 88 4.21 -14.74 14.85
C LEU A 88 4.83 -15.82 15.74
N LYS A 89 6.07 -15.60 16.20
CA LYS A 89 6.74 -16.48 17.15
C LYS A 89 6.67 -15.90 18.56
N ARG A 90 6.18 -16.69 19.50
CA ARG A 90 6.17 -16.33 20.92
C ARG A 90 7.60 -16.15 21.42
N THR A 91 7.88 -15.01 22.05
CA THR A 91 9.20 -14.74 22.65
C THR A 91 9.05 -14.48 24.14
N PHE A 92 8.77 -15.55 24.90
CA PHE A 92 8.41 -15.48 26.33
C PHE A 92 9.36 -14.58 27.16
N ILE A 93 10.68 -14.71 26.96
CA ILE A 93 11.68 -13.89 27.65
C ILE A 93 11.53 -12.40 27.30
N LYS A 94 11.34 -12.07 26.02
CA LYS A 94 11.20 -10.66 25.59
C LYS A 94 9.88 -10.08 26.08
N ASP A 95 8.79 -10.83 26.00
CA ASP A 95 7.49 -10.37 26.51
C ASP A 95 7.54 -10.12 28.03
N ILE A 96 8.18 -11.02 28.79
CA ILE A 96 8.40 -10.83 30.23
C ILE A 96 9.26 -9.60 30.51
N LEU A 97 10.41 -9.47 29.84
CA LEU A 97 11.30 -8.32 30.02
C LEU A 97 10.57 -7.02 29.69
N TRP A 98 9.73 -7.04 28.65
CA TRP A 98 8.92 -5.90 28.24
C TRP A 98 7.91 -5.52 29.33
N VAL A 99 7.19 -6.48 29.90
CA VAL A 99 6.28 -6.25 31.05
C VAL A 99 7.03 -5.66 32.25
N PHE A 100 8.23 -6.16 32.56
CA PHE A 100 9.05 -5.60 33.64
C PHE A 100 9.51 -4.17 33.35
N ASP A 101 9.99 -3.87 32.14
CA ASP A 101 10.37 -2.50 31.72
C ASP A 101 9.20 -1.52 31.90
N LEU A 102 7.99 -1.99 31.59
CA LEU A 102 6.75 -1.24 31.70
C LEU A 102 6.33 -0.96 33.14
N MET A 103 6.41 -1.96 34.02
CA MET A 103 6.17 -1.78 35.46
C MET A 103 7.15 -0.77 36.07
N ILE A 104 8.44 -0.85 35.71
CA ILE A 104 9.47 0.10 36.16
C ILE A 104 9.13 1.52 35.70
N ARG A 105 8.69 1.70 34.45
CA ARG A 105 8.30 3.01 33.89
C ARG A 105 7.14 3.65 34.64
N ARG A 106 6.10 2.87 34.95
CA ARG A 106 4.89 3.35 35.62
C ARG A 106 5.08 3.69 37.09
N THR A 107 6.12 3.17 37.71
CA THR A 107 6.39 3.46 39.12
C THR A 107 6.96 4.88 39.26
N PRO A 108 6.28 5.84 39.91
CA PRO A 108 6.59 7.28 39.84
C PRO A 108 8.03 7.65 40.24
N PHE A 109 8.58 6.96 41.24
CA PHE A 109 9.94 7.20 41.74
C PHE A 109 11.03 6.50 40.92
N LEU A 110 10.71 5.33 40.35
CA LEU A 110 11.67 4.54 39.57
C LEU A 110 11.76 5.03 38.12
N GLY A 111 10.63 5.36 37.50
CA GLY A 111 10.55 5.79 36.10
C GLY A 111 11.16 7.16 35.83
N ARG A 112 11.20 8.06 36.83
CA ARG A 112 11.75 9.42 36.71
C ARG A 112 13.23 9.52 37.10
N SER A 113 13.82 8.48 37.70
CA SER A 113 15.21 8.50 38.15
C SER A 113 16.19 8.29 36.98
N ARG A 114 17.16 9.20 36.83
CA ARG A 114 18.23 9.11 35.82
C ARG A 114 19.10 7.86 35.98
N SER A 115 19.40 7.46 37.21
CA SER A 115 20.23 6.27 37.48
C SER A 115 19.51 5.00 37.07
N ILE A 116 18.21 4.91 37.35
CA ILE A 116 17.37 3.78 36.95
C ILE A 116 17.21 3.74 35.44
N TRP A 117 17.03 4.88 34.78
CA TRP A 117 17.01 4.94 33.31
C TRP A 117 18.32 4.41 32.68
N LEU A 118 19.48 4.77 33.22
CA LEU A 118 20.79 4.26 32.77
C LEU A 118 20.92 2.76 32.98
N ILE A 119 20.56 2.25 34.17
CA ILE A 119 20.56 0.81 34.48
C ILE A 119 19.61 0.05 33.54
N ARG A 120 18.41 0.61 33.31
CA ARG A 120 17.41 0.05 32.40
C ARG A 120 17.94 -0.01 30.97
N LYS A 121 18.54 1.07 30.48
CA LYS A 121 19.17 1.12 29.15
C LYS A 121 20.30 0.10 29.01
N LEU A 122 21.07 -0.13 30.08
CA LEU A 122 22.18 -1.08 30.09
C LEU A 122 21.70 -2.55 30.15
N LEU A 123 20.67 -2.85 30.97
CA LEU A 123 20.12 -4.20 31.15
C LEU A 123 19.19 -4.62 30.01
N PHE A 124 18.26 -3.74 29.64
CA PHE A 124 17.22 -4.04 28.67
C PHE A 124 17.60 -3.61 27.26
N GLY A 125 18.41 -2.57 27.07
CA GLY A 125 18.78 -2.10 25.73
C GLY A 125 19.52 -3.14 24.88
N ARG A 126 20.16 -4.14 25.51
CA ARG A 126 20.77 -5.29 24.82
C ARG A 126 19.81 -6.44 24.53
N ARG A 127 18.67 -6.54 25.25
CA ARG A 127 17.77 -7.72 25.22
C ARG A 127 16.37 -7.42 24.67
N LEU A 128 15.90 -6.18 24.83
CA LEU A 128 14.68 -5.65 24.27
C LEU A 128 15.06 -4.66 23.15
N PRO A 129 14.81 -5.00 21.88
CA PRO A 129 14.99 -4.04 20.82
C PRO A 129 14.05 -2.86 21.05
N VAL A 130 14.49 -1.65 20.70
CA VAL A 130 13.67 -0.42 20.77
C VAL A 130 12.36 -0.56 19.99
N ASN A 131 12.32 -1.51 19.05
CA ASN A 131 11.19 -1.81 18.19
C ASN A 131 10.39 -3.07 18.58
N HIS A 132 10.41 -3.51 19.84
CA HIS A 132 9.63 -4.69 20.27
C HIS A 132 8.13 -4.38 20.32
N VAL A 133 7.32 -5.24 19.72
CA VAL A 133 5.86 -5.27 19.90
C VAL A 133 5.52 -6.58 20.64
N PRO A 134 4.76 -6.52 21.75
CA PRO A 134 4.38 -7.72 22.49
C PRO A 134 3.68 -8.75 21.62
N TYR A 135 3.98 -10.03 21.81
CA TYR A 135 3.35 -11.11 21.04
C TYR A 135 1.82 -11.10 21.15
N SER A 136 1.28 -10.77 22.34
CA SER A 136 -0.16 -10.65 22.56
C SER A 136 -0.80 -9.55 21.69
N ALA A 137 -0.13 -8.41 21.55
CA ALA A 137 -0.61 -7.32 20.68
C ALA A 137 -0.61 -7.75 19.21
N LEU A 138 0.45 -8.43 18.75
CA LEU A 138 0.51 -8.96 17.39
C LEU A 138 -0.57 -10.02 17.11
N LEU A 139 -0.87 -10.89 18.08
CA LEU A 139 -1.98 -11.85 17.98
C LEU A 139 -3.34 -11.15 17.89
N VAL A 140 -3.57 -10.13 18.71
CA VAL A 140 -4.80 -9.34 18.68
C VAL A 140 -4.97 -8.66 17.33
N MET A 141 -3.91 -8.05 16.80
CA MET A 141 -3.93 -7.43 15.46
C MET A 141 -4.28 -8.47 14.39
N ALA A 142 -3.60 -9.62 14.36
CA ALA A 142 -3.88 -10.69 13.40
C ALA A 142 -5.33 -11.19 13.50
N ASN A 143 -5.81 -11.47 14.72
CA ASN A 143 -7.19 -11.89 14.95
C ASN A 143 -8.22 -10.86 14.49
N ILE A 144 -7.95 -9.56 14.66
CA ILE A 144 -8.85 -8.52 14.15
C ILE A 144 -8.92 -8.62 12.62
N VAL A 145 -7.79 -8.71 11.92
CA VAL A 145 -7.83 -8.85 10.46
C VAL A 145 -8.57 -10.12 10.05
N GLU A 146 -8.19 -11.27 10.61
CA GLU A 146 -8.73 -12.58 10.21
C GLU A 146 -10.24 -12.72 10.47
N ASN A 147 -10.79 -12.00 11.46
CA ASN A 147 -12.23 -12.04 11.75
C ASN A 147 -13.05 -10.99 10.98
N PHE A 148 -12.47 -9.84 10.65
CA PHE A 148 -13.20 -8.74 10.01
C PHE A 148 -12.99 -8.68 8.49
N TYR A 149 -11.81 -9.04 8.00
CA TYR A 149 -11.48 -8.97 6.57
C TYR A 149 -11.87 -10.26 5.84
N ARG A 150 -12.60 -10.12 4.74
CA ARG A 150 -12.96 -11.24 3.85
C ARG A 150 -12.16 -11.11 2.55
N PRO A 151 -11.21 -12.04 2.30
CA PRO A 151 -10.35 -11.89 1.13
C PRO A 151 -11.11 -12.07 -0.20
N LEU A 152 -10.57 -11.46 -1.26
CA LEU A 152 -11.12 -11.48 -2.63
C LEU A 152 -12.52 -10.85 -2.77
N ARG A 153 -12.81 -9.81 -1.99
CA ARG A 153 -14.06 -9.02 -2.08
C ARG A 153 -13.86 -7.53 -2.30
N GLY A 154 -12.61 -7.05 -2.30
CA GLY A 154 -12.30 -5.64 -2.55
C GLY A 154 -12.88 -4.66 -1.52
N GLU A 155 -13.20 -5.13 -0.31
CA GLU A 155 -13.88 -4.36 0.72
C GLU A 155 -12.94 -3.88 1.83
N LEU A 156 -11.62 -3.85 1.60
CA LEU A 156 -10.66 -3.43 2.63
C LEU A 156 -10.79 -1.95 2.97
N ASP A 157 -11.22 -1.67 4.21
CA ASP A 157 -11.00 -0.39 4.87
C ASP A 157 -9.83 -0.48 5.85
N ILE A 158 -8.69 0.07 5.43
CA ILE A 158 -7.45 0.10 6.23
C ILE A 158 -7.59 0.96 7.50
N HIS A 159 -8.41 2.01 7.48
CA HIS A 159 -8.57 2.93 8.59
C HIS A 159 -9.49 2.34 9.64
N GLU A 160 -10.53 1.63 9.22
CA GLU A 160 -11.39 0.87 10.11
C GLU A 160 -10.59 -0.21 10.84
N LEU A 161 -9.82 -1.03 10.10
CA LEU A 161 -8.95 -2.06 10.69
C LEU A 161 -7.91 -1.44 11.63
N ALA A 162 -7.21 -0.39 11.19
CA ALA A 162 -6.22 0.29 12.03
C ALA A 162 -6.86 0.89 13.29
N GLY A 163 -8.04 1.49 13.17
CA GLY A 163 -8.80 2.03 14.30
C GLY A 163 -9.24 0.94 15.28
N ALA A 164 -9.71 -0.20 14.79
CA ALA A 164 -10.06 -1.35 15.61
C ALA A 164 -8.84 -1.92 16.36
N MET A 165 -7.70 -2.03 15.68
CA MET A 165 -6.44 -2.45 16.31
C MET A 165 -5.99 -1.45 17.38
N ARG A 166 -5.99 -0.15 17.09
CA ARG A 166 -5.63 0.90 18.05
C ARG A 166 -6.48 0.80 19.31
N ARG A 167 -7.82 0.75 19.18
CA ARG A 167 -8.72 0.62 20.33
C ARG A 167 -8.42 -0.63 21.18
N GLN A 168 -8.16 -1.78 20.55
CA GLN A 168 -7.85 -3.01 21.28
C GLN A 168 -6.47 -2.98 21.93
N ILE A 169 -5.49 -2.35 21.29
CA ILE A 169 -4.15 -2.17 21.85
C ILE A 169 -4.18 -1.14 22.98
N GLU A 170 -4.99 -0.09 22.88
CA GLU A 170 -5.25 0.86 23.96
C GLU A 170 -5.89 0.19 25.19
N LEU A 171 -6.71 -0.86 25.02
CA LEU A 171 -7.19 -1.67 26.16
C LEU A 171 -6.09 -2.52 26.79
N LEU A 172 -5.15 -2.99 25.96
CA LEU A 172 -3.88 -3.54 26.46
C LEU A 172 -2.98 -2.43 27.06
N GLY A 173 -3.46 -1.18 27.10
CA GLY A 173 -2.73 0.05 26.82
C GLY A 173 -3.11 1.31 27.58
N ASP A 174 -3.93 1.23 28.61
CA ASP A 174 -3.70 2.08 29.79
C ASP A 174 -2.20 1.97 30.19
N LEU A 175 -1.54 0.86 29.82
CA LEU A 175 -0.10 0.57 29.85
C LEU A 175 0.78 1.26 28.79
N PHE A 176 0.24 1.86 27.73
CA PHE A 176 0.98 2.34 26.55
C PHE A 176 1.07 3.86 26.43
N ASP A 177 0.76 4.63 27.49
CA ASP A 177 0.99 6.08 27.48
C ASP A 177 2.40 6.38 26.99
N GLU A 178 2.44 6.98 25.79
CA GLU A 178 3.64 7.58 25.26
C GLU A 178 4.16 8.50 26.34
N ILE A 179 5.40 8.22 26.76
CA ILE A 179 6.15 9.18 27.55
C ILE A 179 5.96 10.51 26.82
N PRO A 180 5.48 11.59 27.48
CA PRO A 180 5.62 12.89 26.89
C PRO A 180 7.11 13.00 26.61
N MET A 181 7.49 13.00 25.34
CA MET A 181 8.71 13.66 24.95
C MET A 181 8.45 15.14 25.22
N SER A 182 8.39 15.52 26.50
CA SER A 182 9.07 16.71 26.94
C SER A 182 10.55 16.46 26.62
N SER A 183 10.90 16.54 25.33
CA SER A 183 12.02 17.41 25.00
C SER A 183 11.73 18.66 25.81
N PRO A 184 12.55 19.00 26.83
CA PRO A 184 12.34 20.24 27.54
C PRO A 184 12.12 21.28 26.46
N SER A 185 11.01 22.01 26.50
CA SER A 185 10.72 23.06 25.52
C SER A 185 11.98 23.90 25.44
N ARG A 186 12.82 23.64 24.44
CA ARG A 186 14.07 24.37 24.28
C ARG A 186 13.55 25.71 23.84
N HIS A 187 13.50 26.63 24.81
CA HIS A 187 13.18 28.03 24.56
C HIS A 187 13.88 28.40 23.26
N HIS A 188 13.08 28.82 22.28
CA HIS A 188 13.57 29.22 20.97
C HIS A 188 14.56 30.36 21.20
N GLY A 189 15.85 30.03 21.28
CA GLY A 189 16.91 31.02 21.44
C GLY A 189 16.92 31.93 20.22
N LYS A 190 17.43 33.14 20.38
CA LYS A 190 17.60 34.09 19.25
C LYS A 190 18.27 33.45 18.03
N LEU A 191 19.18 32.50 18.26
CA LEU A 191 19.84 31.70 17.23
C LEU A 191 18.86 30.84 16.40
N SER A 192 17.90 30.16 17.05
CA SER A 192 16.95 29.31 16.32
C SER A 192 15.99 30.14 15.47
N GLN A 193 15.57 31.32 15.96
CA GLN A 193 14.75 32.25 15.18
C GLN A 193 15.51 32.84 13.98
N LEU A 194 16.80 33.16 14.16
CA LEU A 194 17.68 33.63 13.09
C LEU A 194 17.92 32.56 12.01
N LEU A 195 18.00 31.29 12.39
CA LEU A 195 18.30 30.19 11.46
C LEU A 195 17.08 29.62 10.74
N LYS A 196 15.85 29.87 11.21
CA LYS A 196 14.60 29.39 10.58
C LYS A 196 14.45 29.77 9.09
N PRO A 197 14.72 31.01 8.65
CA PRO A 197 14.64 31.37 7.23
C PRO A 197 15.63 30.59 6.37
N TYR A 198 16.84 30.34 6.88
CA TYR A 198 17.89 29.59 6.20
C TYR A 198 17.59 28.08 6.15
N ALA A 199 17.04 27.53 7.23
CA ALA A 199 16.57 26.13 7.26
C ALA A 199 15.48 25.88 6.19
N LYS A 200 14.55 26.83 6.02
CA LYS A 200 13.48 26.77 5.01
C LYS A 200 14.02 26.80 3.57
N GLN A 201 15.07 27.59 3.31
CA GLN A 201 15.75 27.62 2.00
C GLN A 201 16.53 26.35 1.68
N MET A 202 16.92 25.57 2.70
CA MET A 202 17.64 24.31 2.56
C MET A 202 16.71 23.08 2.50
N SER A 203 15.40 23.27 2.28
CA SER A 203 14.42 22.19 2.14
C SER A 203 14.84 21.20 1.02
N GLY A 204 14.77 19.89 1.28
CA GLY A 204 15.10 18.82 0.33
C GLY A 204 16.60 18.42 0.18
N ARG A 205 17.55 19.20 0.70
CA ARG A 205 18.98 18.80 0.68
C ARG A 205 19.35 17.87 1.84
N ARG A 206 20.18 16.86 1.57
CA ARG A 206 20.62 15.81 2.52
C ARG A 206 22.07 15.97 3.01
N ASP A 207 22.75 17.06 2.65
CA ASP A 207 24.14 17.33 3.04
C ASP A 207 24.28 17.64 4.55
N LEU A 208 25.48 17.41 5.09
CA LEU A 208 25.75 17.57 6.53
C LEU A 208 25.48 18.99 7.03
N LEU A 209 25.71 20.00 6.19
CA LEU A 209 25.54 21.40 6.54
C LEU A 209 24.05 21.76 6.67
N SER A 210 23.20 21.32 5.74
CA SER A 210 21.75 21.51 5.85
C SER A 210 21.15 20.79 7.06
N GLN A 211 21.64 19.60 7.39
CA GLN A 211 21.24 18.89 8.62
C GLN A 211 21.63 19.65 9.88
N LEU A 212 22.85 20.19 9.94
CA LEU A 212 23.33 20.98 11.08
C LEU A 212 22.52 22.27 11.27
N VAL A 213 22.25 23.01 10.19
CA VAL A 213 21.48 24.25 10.20
C VAL A 213 20.05 24.02 10.72
N ARG A 214 19.40 22.93 10.31
CA ARG A 214 18.05 22.57 10.77
C ARG A 214 18.01 22.10 12.22
N LEU A 215 19.02 21.34 12.64
CA LEU A 215 19.20 20.92 14.04
C LEU A 215 19.32 22.16 14.94
N LEU A 216 20.12 23.16 14.52
CA LEU A 216 20.30 24.42 15.24
C LEU A 216 19.07 25.35 15.16
N ALA A 217 18.30 25.28 14.08
CA ALA A 217 17.02 25.99 13.93
C ALA A 217 15.88 25.40 14.79
N GLY A 218 16.08 24.24 15.40
CA GLY A 218 15.06 23.58 16.23
C GLY A 218 13.95 22.91 15.42
N GLU A 219 14.15 22.67 14.13
CA GLU A 219 13.23 21.94 13.24
C GLU A 219 13.30 20.42 13.51
N SER A 220 13.03 20.03 14.75
CA SER A 220 13.01 18.62 15.17
C SER A 220 11.99 17.77 14.40
N ALA A 221 10.98 18.39 13.78
CA ALA A 221 10.02 17.74 12.89
C ALA A 221 10.68 17.17 11.61
N TYR A 222 11.75 17.78 11.10
CA TYR A 222 12.47 17.24 9.94
C TYR A 222 13.21 15.93 10.28
N PHE A 223 13.65 15.78 11.53
CA PHE A 223 14.25 14.55 12.04
C PHE A 223 13.22 13.53 12.55
N ARG A 224 11.92 13.87 12.57
CA ARG A 224 10.82 12.96 12.91
C ARG A 224 10.30 12.14 11.73
N GLN A 225 10.78 12.39 10.51
CA GLN A 225 10.53 11.49 9.38
C GLN A 225 11.20 10.14 9.67
N GLY A 226 10.44 9.22 10.26
CA GLY A 226 10.86 7.85 10.59
C GLY A 226 10.70 7.41 12.05
N SER A 227 9.98 8.14 12.91
CA SER A 227 9.78 7.70 14.31
C SER A 227 8.42 7.03 14.59
N ASP A 228 7.81 6.37 13.59
CA ASP A 228 6.64 5.55 13.88
C ASP A 228 6.97 4.57 15.00
N SER A 229 6.07 4.45 15.97
CA SER A 229 6.25 3.44 17.01
C SER A 229 6.26 2.05 16.36
N ALA A 230 6.90 1.07 17.00
CA ALA A 230 6.86 -0.30 16.50
C ALA A 230 5.42 -0.84 16.41
N THR A 231 4.57 -0.39 17.33
CA THR A 231 3.13 -0.66 17.32
C THR A 231 2.46 -0.05 16.10
N THR A 232 2.75 1.21 15.76
CA THR A 232 2.20 1.89 14.57
C THR A 232 2.58 1.14 13.28
N ARG A 233 3.85 0.73 13.16
CA ARG A 233 4.29 -0.08 12.01
C ARG A 233 3.62 -1.46 11.96
N ALA A 234 3.40 -2.09 13.10
CA ALA A 234 2.67 -3.36 13.16
C ALA A 234 1.21 -3.17 12.75
N ILE A 235 0.54 -2.13 13.23
CA ILE A 235 -0.83 -1.77 12.81
C ILE A 235 -0.87 -1.51 11.30
N SER A 236 0.08 -0.75 10.75
CA SER A 236 0.19 -0.50 9.30
C SER A 236 0.34 -1.81 8.52
N TYR A 237 1.25 -2.70 8.95
CA TYR A 237 1.39 -4.03 8.34
C TYR A 237 0.09 -4.84 8.39
N PHE A 238 -0.54 -4.96 9.55
CA PHE A 238 -1.74 -5.78 9.71
C PHE A 238 -2.96 -5.17 9.03
N SER A 239 -3.09 -3.85 8.95
CA SER A 239 -4.19 -3.22 8.24
C SER A 239 -4.05 -3.30 6.71
N GLN A 240 -2.84 -3.39 6.16
CA GLN A 240 -2.61 -3.31 4.71
C GLN A 240 -2.00 -4.57 4.11
N SER A 241 -0.82 -4.94 4.61
CA SER A 241 0.02 -5.98 4.05
C SER A 241 -0.55 -7.37 4.33
N HIS A 242 -1.09 -7.58 5.53
CA HIS A 242 -1.65 -8.87 5.91
C HIS A 242 -2.91 -9.23 5.09
N PRO A 243 -3.90 -8.35 4.90
CA PRO A 243 -5.00 -8.56 3.95
C PRO A 243 -4.55 -8.91 2.53
N ARG A 244 -3.54 -8.20 2.01
CA ARG A 244 -2.94 -8.49 0.68
C ARG A 244 -2.36 -9.90 0.59
N VAL A 245 -1.73 -10.40 1.67
CA VAL A 245 -1.25 -11.79 1.76
C VAL A 245 -2.41 -12.79 1.82
N MET A 246 -3.47 -12.49 2.58
CA MET A 246 -4.66 -13.34 2.65
C MET A 246 -5.36 -13.46 1.29
N ASP A 247 -5.56 -12.34 0.57
CA ASP A 247 -6.11 -12.35 -0.79
C ASP A 247 -5.26 -13.24 -1.70
N ARG A 248 -3.94 -13.01 -1.69
CA ARG A 248 -3.04 -13.73 -2.59
C ARG A 248 -3.04 -15.22 -2.31
N ARG A 249 -3.08 -15.62 -1.03
CA ARG A 249 -3.21 -17.03 -0.65
C ARG A 249 -4.49 -17.62 -1.22
N MET A 250 -5.64 -17.00 -0.95
CA MET A 250 -6.92 -17.53 -1.43
C MET A 250 -6.97 -17.61 -2.97
N LEU A 251 -6.41 -16.60 -3.67
CA LEU A 251 -6.39 -16.58 -5.12
C LEU A 251 -5.52 -17.68 -5.71
N VAL A 252 -4.31 -17.88 -5.18
CA VAL A 252 -3.40 -18.93 -5.63
C VAL A 252 -4.00 -20.31 -5.34
N GLU A 253 -4.60 -20.50 -4.17
CA GLU A 253 -5.29 -21.76 -3.82
C GLU A 253 -6.53 -22.02 -4.68
N ALA A 254 -7.27 -20.99 -5.08
CA ALA A 254 -8.42 -21.13 -5.97
C ALA A 254 -7.96 -21.48 -7.41
N ALA A 255 -6.93 -20.78 -7.92
CA ALA A 255 -6.35 -21.03 -9.24
C ALA A 255 -5.76 -22.45 -9.35
N SER A 256 -5.01 -22.89 -8.33
CA SER A 256 -4.35 -24.21 -8.34
C SER A 256 -5.33 -25.39 -8.29
N ARG A 257 -6.57 -25.18 -7.81
CA ARG A 257 -7.64 -26.18 -7.89
C ARG A 257 -8.23 -26.31 -9.30
N VAL A 258 -8.04 -25.31 -10.16
CA VAL A 258 -8.54 -25.31 -11.55
C VAL A 258 -7.47 -25.83 -12.51
N SER A 259 -6.21 -25.39 -12.37
CA SER A 259 -5.10 -25.87 -13.18
C SER A 259 -3.77 -25.82 -12.42
N GLU A 260 -2.89 -26.79 -12.69
CA GLU A 260 -1.51 -26.80 -12.22
C GLU A 260 -0.61 -25.83 -13.02
N SER A 261 -1.08 -25.38 -14.20
CA SER A 261 -0.38 -24.42 -15.07
C SER A 261 -0.55 -22.99 -14.54
N LEU A 262 0.19 -22.69 -13.47
CA LEU A 262 0.18 -21.39 -12.78
C LEU A 262 1.62 -20.89 -12.58
N GLU A 263 1.86 -19.63 -12.97
CA GLU A 263 3.15 -18.96 -12.77
C GLU A 263 2.98 -17.64 -12.01
N LEU A 264 3.77 -17.45 -10.96
CA LEU A 264 3.77 -16.26 -10.11
C LEU A 264 5.09 -15.51 -10.24
N TYR A 265 4.99 -14.20 -10.44
CA TYR A 265 6.13 -13.31 -10.63
C TYR A 265 6.09 -12.14 -9.66
N GLY A 266 7.22 -11.82 -9.04
CA GLY A 266 7.38 -10.64 -8.19
C GLY A 266 8.16 -10.88 -6.89
N PRO A 267 8.63 -9.81 -6.26
CA PRO A 267 9.48 -9.91 -5.07
C PRO A 267 8.72 -10.49 -3.86
N GLY A 268 9.45 -11.18 -2.98
CA GLY A 268 8.94 -11.72 -1.71
C GLY A 268 8.05 -12.96 -1.81
N LEU A 269 7.61 -13.35 -3.01
CA LEU A 269 6.75 -14.54 -3.21
C LEU A 269 7.39 -15.85 -2.71
N SER A 270 8.71 -16.02 -2.88
CA SER A 270 9.45 -17.21 -2.46
C SER A 270 9.43 -17.47 -0.94
N GLU A 271 9.15 -16.42 -0.15
CA GLU A 271 9.06 -16.50 1.30
C GLU A 271 7.75 -17.12 1.79
N HIS A 272 6.74 -17.19 0.92
CA HIS A 272 5.41 -17.72 1.24
C HIS A 272 5.26 -19.16 0.75
N GLU A 273 4.84 -20.06 1.63
CA GLU A 273 4.73 -21.49 1.34
C GLU A 273 3.73 -21.79 0.22
N PHE A 274 2.59 -21.10 0.20
CA PHE A 274 1.54 -21.28 -0.84
C PHE A 274 1.97 -20.80 -2.23
N ALA A 275 2.91 -19.86 -2.32
CA ALA A 275 3.36 -19.29 -3.60
C ALA A 275 4.61 -20.00 -4.15
N ARG A 276 5.42 -20.60 -3.28
CA ARG A 276 6.71 -21.22 -3.63
C ARG A 276 6.64 -22.24 -4.79
N PRO A 277 5.63 -23.13 -4.89
CA PRO A 277 5.56 -24.09 -6.00
C PRO A 277 5.42 -23.45 -7.39
N TYR A 278 4.86 -22.24 -7.44
CA TYR A 278 4.51 -21.54 -8.68
C TYR A 278 5.43 -20.34 -8.97
N PHE A 279 6.37 -20.04 -8.08
CA PHE A 279 7.26 -18.87 -8.18
C PHE A 279 8.25 -19.02 -9.33
N LYS A 280 8.27 -18.05 -10.25
CA LYS A 280 9.15 -18.01 -11.42
C LYS A 280 10.23 -16.94 -11.40
N GLY A 281 10.29 -16.13 -10.34
CA GLY A 281 11.30 -15.09 -10.19
C GLY A 281 10.72 -13.68 -10.11
N VAL A 282 11.61 -12.70 -10.23
CA VAL A 282 11.27 -11.28 -10.38
C VAL A 282 11.45 -10.91 -11.84
N ILE A 283 10.49 -10.17 -12.40
CA ILE A 283 10.58 -9.63 -13.75
C ILE A 283 11.22 -8.25 -13.65
N ASP A 284 12.33 -8.05 -14.37
CA ASP A 284 13.14 -6.83 -14.26
C ASP A 284 12.91 -5.86 -15.42
N THR A 285 12.23 -6.31 -16.49
CA THR A 285 11.97 -5.50 -17.70
C THR A 285 10.49 -5.48 -18.06
N GLN A 286 10.04 -4.38 -18.68
CA GLN A 286 8.66 -4.26 -19.15
C GLN A 286 8.38 -5.27 -20.28
N ASP A 287 9.32 -5.50 -21.20
CA ASP A 287 9.18 -6.46 -22.30
C ASP A 287 8.87 -7.89 -21.80
N GLU A 288 9.60 -8.37 -20.78
CA GLU A 288 9.33 -9.67 -20.15
C GLU A 288 7.94 -9.71 -19.50
N LEU A 289 7.52 -8.62 -18.85
CA LEU A 289 6.20 -8.51 -18.24
C LEU A 289 5.09 -8.61 -19.30
N LEU A 290 5.23 -7.90 -20.41
CA LEU A 290 4.26 -7.93 -21.51
C LEU A 290 4.21 -9.31 -22.18
N LYS A 291 5.36 -10.00 -22.32
CA LYS A 291 5.41 -11.39 -22.80
C LYS A 291 4.62 -12.34 -21.89
N VAL A 292 4.75 -12.20 -20.56
CA VAL A 292 3.95 -12.99 -19.61
C VAL A 292 2.46 -12.72 -19.80
N TYR A 293 2.06 -11.45 -19.96
CA TYR A 293 0.65 -11.09 -20.20
C TYR A 293 0.08 -11.70 -21.49
N CYS A 294 0.88 -11.74 -22.56
CA CYS A 294 0.47 -12.37 -23.83
C CYS A 294 0.43 -13.91 -23.73
N ARG A 295 1.39 -14.52 -23.04
CA ARG A 295 1.56 -15.98 -22.91
C ARG A 295 0.50 -16.62 -22.02
N ALA A 296 0.05 -15.90 -20.99
CA ALA A 296 -1.02 -16.39 -20.11
C ALA A 296 -2.38 -16.31 -20.81
N LYS A 297 -3.16 -17.38 -20.72
CA LYS A 297 -4.58 -17.36 -21.07
C LYS A 297 -5.31 -16.40 -20.15
N ILE A 298 -5.15 -16.57 -18.83
CA ILE A 298 -5.77 -15.76 -17.81
C ILE A 298 -4.71 -15.07 -16.95
N ASN A 299 -4.74 -13.74 -16.92
CA ASN A 299 -3.92 -12.92 -16.03
C ASN A 299 -4.72 -12.59 -14.78
N LEU A 300 -4.36 -13.22 -13.66
CA LEU A 300 -5.04 -13.04 -12.39
C LEU A 300 -4.72 -11.68 -11.79
N SER A 301 -5.76 -10.94 -11.43
CA SER A 301 -5.64 -9.66 -10.72
C SER A 301 -6.52 -9.65 -9.47
N ASN A 302 -6.02 -9.05 -8.40
CA ASN A 302 -6.79 -8.77 -7.20
C ASN A 302 -6.40 -7.39 -6.66
N ASN A 303 -7.41 -6.64 -6.21
CA ASN A 303 -7.19 -5.40 -5.47
C ASN A 303 -7.92 -5.49 -4.14
N THR A 304 -7.14 -5.44 -3.07
CA THR A 304 -7.60 -5.50 -1.69
C THR A 304 -8.59 -4.36 -1.34
N HIS A 305 -8.38 -3.15 -1.88
CA HIS A 305 -9.28 -1.99 -1.73
C HIS A 305 -10.40 -1.93 -2.77
N GLY A 306 -10.45 -2.89 -3.71
CA GLY A 306 -11.53 -2.95 -4.69
C GLY A 306 -11.47 -1.94 -5.83
N LEU A 307 -10.33 -1.27 -6.04
CA LEU A 307 -10.12 -0.32 -7.14
C LEU A 307 -9.31 -0.94 -8.30
N GLY A 308 -9.96 -1.62 -9.23
CA GLY A 308 -9.29 -2.45 -10.24
C GLY A 308 -8.36 -1.75 -11.24
N LEU A 309 -8.42 -0.42 -11.37
CA LEU A 309 -7.69 0.37 -12.38
C LEU A 309 -6.25 0.73 -11.98
N HIS A 310 -5.42 -0.28 -11.73
CA HIS A 310 -3.98 -0.11 -11.44
C HIS A 310 -3.09 -0.35 -12.68
N SER A 311 -1.83 0.12 -12.64
CA SER A 311 -0.90 0.07 -13.78
C SER A 311 -0.77 -1.30 -14.44
N ARG A 312 -0.64 -2.37 -13.64
CA ARG A 312 -0.55 -3.73 -14.21
C ARG A 312 -1.81 -4.20 -14.95
N THR A 313 -3.02 -3.82 -14.50
CA THR A 313 -4.27 -4.11 -15.22
C THR A 313 -4.25 -3.40 -16.56
N PHE A 314 -3.86 -2.13 -16.55
CA PHE A 314 -3.74 -1.31 -17.75
C PHE A 314 -2.72 -1.87 -18.75
N GLU A 315 -1.52 -2.22 -18.32
CA GLU A 315 -0.48 -2.81 -19.18
C GLU A 315 -0.93 -4.15 -19.78
N CYS A 316 -1.53 -5.04 -18.98
CA CYS A 316 -2.06 -6.30 -19.46
C CYS A 316 -3.16 -6.10 -20.51
N MET A 317 -4.14 -5.24 -20.22
CA MET A 317 -5.22 -4.94 -21.17
C MET A 317 -4.70 -4.23 -22.42
N ALA A 318 -3.67 -3.38 -22.31
CA ALA A 318 -3.08 -2.67 -23.43
C ALA A 318 -2.40 -3.58 -24.46
N VAL A 319 -1.88 -4.72 -24.03
CA VAL A 319 -1.33 -5.73 -24.95
C VAL A 319 -2.40 -6.69 -25.46
N GLY A 320 -3.64 -6.59 -24.98
CA GLY A 320 -4.74 -7.50 -25.33
C GLY A 320 -4.76 -8.76 -24.45
N GLY A 321 -4.01 -8.77 -23.35
CA GLY A 321 -4.07 -9.84 -22.35
C GLY A 321 -5.42 -9.84 -21.63
N PHE A 322 -5.91 -11.03 -21.29
CA PHE A 322 -7.19 -11.18 -20.61
C PHE A 322 -7.01 -11.12 -19.09
N ILE A 323 -7.64 -10.13 -18.45
CA ILE A 323 -7.67 -9.98 -16.99
C ILE A 323 -8.84 -10.77 -16.41
N PHE A 324 -8.58 -11.45 -15.28
CA PHE A 324 -9.58 -12.10 -14.46
C PHE A 324 -9.47 -11.63 -13.02
N MET A 325 -10.54 -11.04 -12.48
CA MET A 325 -10.48 -10.38 -11.17
C MET A 325 -11.78 -10.50 -10.38
N HIS A 326 -11.68 -10.36 -9.06
CA HIS A 326 -12.84 -10.42 -8.20
C HIS A 326 -13.73 -9.17 -8.37
N GLU A 327 -15.02 -9.33 -8.12
CA GLU A 327 -15.97 -8.23 -7.98
C GLU A 327 -15.69 -7.42 -6.71
N SER A 328 -16.06 -6.14 -6.75
CA SER A 328 -15.84 -5.20 -5.67
C SER A 328 -17.04 -4.26 -5.47
N PRO A 329 -17.40 -3.93 -4.21
CA PRO A 329 -18.42 -2.91 -3.94
C PRO A 329 -17.99 -1.49 -4.38
N HIS A 330 -16.73 -1.32 -4.78
CA HIS A 330 -16.15 -0.05 -5.22
C HIS A 330 -15.93 0.02 -6.74
N ASP A 331 -16.39 -0.96 -7.50
CA ASP A 331 -16.16 -1.01 -8.95
C ASP A 331 -16.78 0.16 -9.73
N SER A 332 -17.84 0.78 -9.21
CA SER A 332 -18.49 1.96 -9.81
C SER A 332 -17.88 3.29 -9.37
N LYS A 333 -16.98 3.29 -8.38
CA LYS A 333 -16.29 4.49 -7.91
C LYS A 333 -15.07 4.78 -8.77
N ALA A 334 -14.53 5.99 -8.68
CA ALA A 334 -13.31 6.37 -9.40
C ALA A 334 -12.19 5.32 -9.17
N GLY A 335 -11.65 4.74 -10.24
CA GLY A 335 -10.62 3.71 -10.16
C GLY A 335 -11.15 2.28 -10.04
N GLY A 336 -12.46 2.10 -9.91
CA GLY A 336 -13.14 0.81 -10.03
C GLY A 336 -13.31 0.39 -11.49
N MET A 337 -13.43 -0.93 -11.74
CA MET A 337 -13.44 -1.47 -13.10
C MET A 337 -14.61 -0.97 -13.95
N LEU A 338 -15.79 -0.80 -13.34
CA LEU A 338 -17.03 -0.42 -14.04
C LEU A 338 -17.03 1.05 -14.50
N THR A 339 -16.01 1.83 -14.14
CA THR A 339 -15.87 3.20 -14.66
C THR A 339 -15.36 3.25 -16.10
N SER A 340 -14.70 2.19 -16.57
CA SER A 340 -14.12 2.12 -17.91
C SER A 340 -14.42 0.82 -18.65
N PHE A 341 -14.69 -0.26 -17.93
CA PHE A 341 -14.80 -1.60 -18.48
C PHE A 341 -16.07 -2.29 -18.03
N GLU A 342 -16.46 -3.31 -18.77
CA GLU A 342 -17.67 -4.08 -18.55
C GLU A 342 -17.30 -5.57 -18.40
N PRO A 343 -17.76 -6.24 -17.32
CA PRO A 343 -17.47 -7.65 -17.09
C PRO A 343 -18.04 -8.50 -18.22
N SER A 344 -17.35 -9.59 -18.55
CA SER A 344 -17.62 -10.47 -19.69
C SER A 344 -17.51 -9.84 -21.09
N VAL A 345 -17.32 -8.52 -21.19
CA VAL A 345 -17.05 -7.83 -22.46
C VAL A 345 -15.58 -7.48 -22.61
N HIS A 346 -14.96 -7.00 -21.54
CA HIS A 346 -13.58 -6.50 -21.53
C HIS A 346 -12.65 -7.34 -20.64
N TYR A 347 -13.20 -8.01 -19.64
CA TYR A 347 -12.46 -8.83 -18.67
C TYR A 347 -13.39 -9.88 -18.06
N GLY A 348 -12.84 -10.90 -17.39
CA GLY A 348 -13.64 -11.83 -16.61
C GLY A 348 -13.74 -11.38 -15.15
N SER A 349 -14.94 -11.46 -14.58
CA SER A 349 -15.18 -11.21 -13.16
C SER A 349 -15.46 -12.52 -12.41
N TYR A 350 -15.22 -12.52 -11.10
CA TYR A 350 -15.60 -13.64 -10.23
C TYR A 350 -15.95 -13.17 -8.82
N THR A 351 -16.61 -14.05 -8.08
CA THR A 351 -16.73 -14.04 -6.63
C THR A 351 -15.90 -15.19 -6.05
N PRO A 352 -15.50 -15.16 -4.78
CA PRO A 352 -14.80 -16.28 -4.16
C PRO A 352 -15.53 -17.63 -4.34
N GLU A 353 -16.86 -17.58 -4.37
CA GLU A 353 -17.73 -18.76 -4.45
C GLU A 353 -17.80 -19.36 -5.86
N ASN A 354 -17.70 -18.53 -6.92
CA ASN A 354 -17.82 -19.00 -8.31
C ASN A 354 -16.48 -19.04 -9.08
N PHE A 355 -15.35 -18.73 -8.44
CA PHE A 355 -14.04 -18.64 -9.10
C PHE A 355 -13.76 -19.83 -10.03
N ALA A 356 -13.95 -21.06 -9.54
CA ALA A 356 -13.59 -22.26 -10.29
C ALA A 356 -14.45 -22.46 -11.54
N GLU A 357 -15.75 -22.15 -11.45
CA GLU A 357 -16.68 -22.21 -12.58
C GLU A 357 -16.31 -21.18 -13.65
N GLU A 358 -16.15 -19.93 -13.25
CA GLU A 358 -15.82 -18.82 -14.17
C GLU A 358 -14.44 -19.00 -14.81
N ALA A 359 -13.42 -19.41 -14.04
CA ALA A 359 -12.09 -19.67 -14.58
C ALA A 359 -12.12 -20.84 -15.58
N THR A 360 -12.82 -21.93 -15.27
CA THR A 360 -12.98 -23.07 -16.18
C THR A 360 -13.68 -22.67 -17.48
N ARG A 361 -14.70 -21.81 -17.38
CA ARG A 361 -15.42 -21.27 -18.53
C ARG A 361 -14.47 -20.50 -19.45
N TRP A 362 -13.69 -19.57 -18.91
CA TRP A 362 -12.75 -18.75 -19.70
C TRP A 362 -11.55 -19.53 -20.25
N LEU A 363 -11.10 -20.59 -19.56
CA LEU A 363 -10.05 -21.48 -20.09
C LEU A 363 -10.53 -22.32 -21.27
N LYS A 364 -11.84 -22.59 -21.37
CA LYS A 364 -12.45 -23.34 -22.49
C LYS A 364 -12.83 -22.45 -23.68
N ASP A 365 -13.02 -21.16 -23.45
CA ASP A 365 -13.46 -20.19 -24.47
C ASP A 365 -12.31 -19.30 -24.95
N ASP A 366 -11.39 -19.86 -25.73
CA ASP A 366 -10.24 -19.13 -26.27
C ASP A 366 -10.66 -17.89 -27.08
N ASN A 367 -11.69 -18.03 -27.93
CA ASN A 367 -12.14 -16.93 -28.80
C ASN A 367 -12.77 -15.81 -27.98
N GLY A 368 -13.70 -16.11 -27.06
CA GLY A 368 -14.31 -15.10 -26.21
C GLY A 368 -13.28 -14.37 -25.36
N ARG A 369 -12.30 -15.11 -24.82
CA ARG A 369 -11.20 -14.55 -24.04
C ARG A 369 -10.34 -13.58 -24.85
N MET A 370 -9.92 -13.98 -26.05
CA MET A 370 -9.14 -13.12 -26.95
C MET A 370 -9.93 -11.88 -27.38
N GLN A 371 -11.22 -12.03 -27.69
CA GLN A 371 -12.07 -10.89 -28.04
C GLN A 371 -12.21 -9.90 -26.89
N ALA A 372 -12.37 -10.38 -25.65
CA ALA A 372 -12.46 -9.52 -24.48
C ALA A 372 -11.17 -8.70 -24.28
N GLY A 373 -10.00 -9.35 -24.36
CA GLY A 373 -8.70 -8.65 -24.31
C GLY A 373 -8.55 -7.59 -25.41
N MET A 374 -8.93 -7.91 -26.65
CA MET A 374 -8.87 -6.96 -27.77
C MET A 374 -9.82 -5.76 -27.61
N ARG A 375 -11.02 -5.98 -27.06
CA ARG A 375 -11.95 -4.88 -26.73
C ARG A 375 -11.38 -3.99 -25.64
N ALA A 376 -10.82 -4.58 -24.59
CA ALA A 376 -10.14 -3.81 -23.53
C ALA A 376 -8.99 -2.98 -24.09
N LYS A 377 -8.16 -3.55 -24.97
CA LYS A 377 -7.09 -2.82 -25.69
C LYS A 377 -7.61 -1.59 -26.45
N SER A 378 -8.77 -1.70 -27.11
CA SER A 378 -9.40 -0.55 -27.80
C SER A 378 -9.74 0.56 -26.82
N VAL A 379 -10.40 0.22 -25.71
CA VAL A 379 -10.75 1.18 -24.66
C VAL A 379 -9.50 1.85 -24.08
N ILE A 380 -8.41 1.11 -23.87
CA ILE A 380 -7.14 1.69 -23.41
C ILE A 380 -6.62 2.73 -24.40
N ARG A 381 -6.52 2.35 -25.66
CA ARG A 381 -6.00 3.22 -26.73
C ARG A 381 -6.83 4.49 -26.88
N GLU A 382 -8.13 4.39 -26.69
CA GLU A 382 -9.06 5.52 -26.85
C GLU A 382 -9.13 6.45 -25.65
N ARG A 383 -8.81 5.97 -24.43
CA ARG A 383 -9.12 6.74 -23.20
C ARG A 383 -8.02 6.75 -22.14
N HIS A 384 -7.08 5.81 -22.16
CA HIS A 384 -6.15 5.58 -21.05
C HIS A 384 -4.66 5.67 -21.42
N CYS A 385 -4.32 6.30 -22.55
CA CYS A 385 -2.95 6.72 -22.85
C CYS A 385 -2.45 7.87 -21.95
N TRP A 386 -1.13 8.02 -21.83
CA TRP A 386 -0.51 9.14 -21.09
C TRP A 386 -0.95 10.53 -21.58
N HIS A 387 -1.20 10.71 -22.88
CA HIS A 387 -1.68 12.00 -23.39
C HIS A 387 -3.06 12.37 -22.85
N HIS A 388 -3.95 11.39 -22.59
CA HIS A 388 -5.26 11.65 -21.98
C HIS A 388 -5.10 12.14 -20.55
N ARG A 389 -4.12 11.59 -19.82
CA ARG A 389 -3.82 11.99 -18.44
C ARG A 389 -3.21 13.39 -18.40
N ALA A 390 -2.31 13.70 -19.32
CA ALA A 390 -1.77 15.04 -19.49
C ALA A 390 -2.88 16.07 -19.81
N GLN A 391 -3.81 15.71 -20.70
CA GLN A 391 -4.95 16.56 -21.02
C GLN A 391 -5.85 16.80 -19.79
N GLN A 392 -6.17 15.76 -19.03
CA GLN A 392 -6.94 15.91 -17.78
C GLN A 392 -6.26 16.89 -16.82
N ILE A 393 -4.94 16.79 -16.63
CA ILE A 393 -4.20 17.73 -15.78
C ILE A 393 -4.29 19.15 -16.34
N ILE A 394 -4.15 19.34 -17.65
CA ILE A 394 -4.26 20.66 -18.28
C ILE A 394 -5.66 21.25 -18.08
N ASP A 395 -6.71 20.44 -18.24
CA ASP A 395 -8.10 20.88 -18.06
C ASP A 395 -8.36 21.27 -16.60
N ASP A 396 -7.85 20.48 -15.64
CA ASP A 396 -7.97 20.76 -14.21
C ASP A 396 -7.16 22.01 -13.80
N LEU A 397 -6.03 22.29 -14.47
CA LEU A 397 -5.22 23.51 -14.27
C LEU A 397 -5.90 24.79 -14.78
N ASN A 398 -6.85 24.67 -15.70
CA ASN A 398 -7.57 25.79 -16.31
C ASN A 398 -8.88 26.15 -15.59
N ARG A 399 -9.27 25.37 -14.58
CA ARG A 399 -10.36 25.72 -13.66
C ARG A 399 -9.89 26.79 -12.67
#